data_AF-A0A3B0ZM34-F1
#
_entry.id   AF-A0A3B0ZM34-F1
#
_cell.length_a   1.000
_cell.length_b   1.000
_cell.length_c   1.000
_cell.angle_alpha   90.00
_cell.angle_beta   90.00
_cell.angle_gamma   90.00
#
_symmetry.space_group_name_H-M   'P 1'
#
loop_
_entity.id
_entity.type
_entity.pdbx_description
1 polymer ?
#
loop_
_entity_poly.entity_id
_entity_poly.type
_entity_poly.pdbx_seq_one_letter_code
_entity_poly.pdbx_strand_id
1 'polypeptide(L)'
;MKTYRIVGAALAVLVIVVLATGGIVWLKDRREDTTNRADVGPFQQAGSYQVRVVVEPDPPRVGKNHITILVRDVQDQPVTGAEIRAVAQMPAMGSMQAMTAAADVEETAPGRYQGEFELSMSGAWPLAVDVHSEALGHGDLTFDMATGRKGLGLATATPGDVSHYTCSMHPSVKSAAPGTCPICAMNLVPVTKQEVQSGSILVDARRRQLIGVTTGVVERKHLTQTIRAAGQVTFDETRLTDISLKFDGWIGELKAD
;
A
#
# COMPACT_ATOMS: atom_id res chain seq x y z
N MET A 1 38.27 -77.02 3.50
CA MET A 1 37.09 -76.16 3.77
C MET A 1 37.22 -75.48 5.14
N LYS A 2 37.92 -74.36 5.28
CA LYS A 2 37.88 -73.54 6.52
C LYS A 2 38.36 -72.09 6.41
N THR A 3 38.68 -71.59 5.22
CA THR A 3 39.27 -70.25 5.01
C THR A 3 38.30 -69.17 4.50
N TYR A 4 37.12 -69.52 3.99
CA TYR A 4 36.16 -68.54 3.42
C TYR A 4 35.24 -67.84 4.46
N ARG A 5 35.16 -68.33 5.70
CA ARG A 5 34.29 -67.73 6.73
C ARG A 5 34.89 -66.51 7.43
N ILE A 6 36.21 -66.32 7.37
CA ILE A 6 36.89 -65.22 8.08
C ILE A 6 36.89 -63.93 7.23
N VAL A 7 36.98 -64.05 5.91
CA VAL A 7 36.98 -62.90 4.98
C VAL A 7 35.60 -62.23 4.92
N GLY A 8 34.51 -63.00 4.98
CA GLY A 8 33.14 -62.46 5.00
C GLY A 8 32.81 -61.66 6.28
N ALA A 9 33.39 -62.04 7.42
CA ALA A 9 33.18 -61.33 8.68
C ALA A 9 33.93 -59.98 8.71
N ALA A 10 35.14 -59.91 8.16
CA ALA A 10 35.93 -58.68 8.11
C ALA A 10 35.29 -57.61 7.18
N LEU A 11 34.73 -58.02 6.05
CA LEU A 11 34.05 -57.12 5.10
C LEU A 11 32.72 -56.59 5.65
N ALA A 12 31.97 -57.42 6.41
CA ALA A 12 30.73 -56.99 7.05
C ALA A 12 30.97 -55.95 8.16
N VAL A 13 32.05 -56.10 8.95
CA VAL A 13 32.38 -55.14 10.01
C VAL A 13 32.81 -53.78 9.44
N LEU A 14 33.54 -53.77 8.32
CA LEU A 14 34.01 -52.53 7.70
C LEU A 14 32.86 -51.72 7.07
N VAL A 15 31.86 -52.39 6.50
CA VAL A 15 30.63 -51.74 6.00
C VAL A 15 29.79 -51.17 7.14
N ILE A 16 29.67 -51.87 8.27
CA ILE A 16 28.95 -51.38 9.44
C ILE A 16 29.65 -50.16 10.05
N VAL A 17 30.99 -50.15 10.09
CA VAL A 17 31.75 -48.98 10.59
C VAL A 17 31.61 -47.77 9.65
N VAL A 18 31.62 -47.96 8.33
CA VAL A 18 31.41 -46.86 7.36
C VAL A 18 29.97 -46.34 7.38
N LEU A 19 28.98 -47.21 7.57
CA LEU A 19 27.58 -46.78 7.75
C LEU A 19 27.36 -46.10 9.11
N ALA A 20 28.07 -46.53 10.16
CA ALA A 20 28.01 -45.89 11.48
C ALA A 20 28.73 -44.53 11.48
N THR A 21 29.88 -44.39 10.85
CA THR A 21 30.59 -43.10 10.77
C THR A 21 29.94 -42.14 9.78
N GLY A 22 29.44 -42.63 8.64
CA GLY A 22 28.62 -41.86 7.71
C GLY A 22 27.28 -41.41 8.33
N GLY A 23 26.66 -42.26 9.13
CA GLY A 23 25.47 -41.92 9.92
C GLY A 23 25.75 -40.88 11.02
N ILE A 24 26.93 -40.93 11.67
CA ILE A 24 27.30 -39.95 12.71
C ILE A 24 27.66 -38.59 12.09
N VAL A 25 28.27 -38.54 10.91
CA VAL A 25 28.53 -37.26 10.20
C VAL A 25 27.22 -36.67 9.65
N TRP A 26 26.29 -37.49 9.19
CA TRP A 26 24.96 -37.03 8.74
C TRP A 26 24.03 -36.62 9.89
N LEU A 27 24.22 -37.17 11.10
CA LEU A 27 23.43 -36.79 12.29
C LEU A 27 24.02 -35.58 13.04
N LYS A 28 25.30 -35.25 12.84
CA LYS A 28 25.95 -34.10 13.48
C LYS A 28 25.61 -32.76 12.80
N ASP A 29 25.15 -32.80 11.54
CA ASP A 29 24.74 -31.63 10.75
C ASP A 29 23.24 -31.27 10.90
N ARG A 30 22.49 -32.00 11.74
CA ARG A 30 21.10 -31.68 12.09
C ARG A 30 20.94 -31.05 13.47
N ARG A 31 21.98 -30.40 13.96
CA ARG A 31 22.02 -29.75 15.28
C ARG A 31 22.27 -28.25 15.22
N GLU A 32 21.86 -27.62 14.13
CA GLU A 32 21.58 -26.18 14.09
C GLU A 32 20.08 -26.00 13.78
N ASP A 33 19.45 -25.11 14.55
CA ASP A 33 18.14 -24.49 14.26
C ASP A 33 16.82 -25.19 14.63
N THR A 34 16.78 -26.04 15.66
CA THR A 34 15.49 -26.54 16.20
C THR A 34 14.85 -25.67 17.30
N THR A 35 15.40 -24.52 17.66
CA THR A 35 14.84 -23.69 18.76
C THR A 35 13.95 -22.54 18.30
N ASN A 36 13.66 -22.34 17.00
CA ASN A 36 13.01 -21.08 16.59
C ASN A 36 12.01 -21.13 15.43
N ARG A 37 11.23 -22.20 15.30
CA ARG A 37 10.26 -22.35 14.20
C ARG A 37 8.79 -22.54 14.62
N ALA A 38 8.49 -22.70 15.91
CA ALA A 38 7.19 -23.24 16.34
C ALA A 38 6.22 -22.28 17.07
N ASP A 39 6.61 -21.05 17.41
CA ASP A 39 5.71 -20.15 18.19
C ASP A 39 5.64 -18.69 17.67
N VAL A 40 6.03 -18.49 16.42
CA VAL A 40 6.07 -17.17 15.78
C VAL A 40 4.78 -17.05 14.95
N GLY A 41 3.92 -16.06 15.22
CA GLY A 41 2.56 -15.91 14.66
C GLY A 41 2.45 -15.95 13.11
N PRO A 42 1.25 -15.81 12.50
CA PRO A 42 1.10 -15.92 11.05
C PRO A 42 1.84 -14.80 10.29
N PHE A 43 2.39 -15.13 9.11
CA PHE A 43 2.91 -14.11 8.19
C PHE A 43 1.76 -13.24 7.67
N GLN A 44 1.96 -11.93 7.67
CA GLN A 44 1.05 -10.96 7.09
C GLN A 44 1.62 -10.46 5.78
N GLN A 45 0.79 -10.37 4.75
CA GLN A 45 1.21 -9.86 3.46
C GLN A 45 1.14 -8.33 3.47
N ALA A 46 2.23 -7.69 3.05
CA ALA A 46 2.36 -6.24 2.91
C ALA A 46 3.03 -5.92 1.56
N GLY A 47 2.23 -5.66 0.54
CA GLY A 47 2.74 -5.48 -0.83
C GLY A 47 3.44 -6.75 -1.32
N SER A 48 4.71 -6.59 -1.71
CA SER A 48 5.58 -7.69 -2.15
C SER A 48 6.26 -8.44 -1.00
N TYR A 49 5.99 -8.05 0.25
CA TYR A 49 6.59 -8.64 1.44
C TYR A 49 5.62 -9.54 2.19
N GLN A 50 6.17 -10.58 2.81
CA GLN A 50 5.55 -11.33 3.88
C GLN A 50 6.28 -11.01 5.17
N VAL A 51 5.61 -10.30 6.06
CA VAL A 51 6.19 -9.82 7.32
C VAL A 51 5.53 -10.53 8.50
N ARG A 52 6.36 -11.02 9.41
CA ARG A 52 5.91 -11.60 10.68
C ARG A 52 6.55 -10.85 11.82
N VAL A 53 5.73 -10.33 12.71
CA VAL A 53 6.17 -9.54 13.86
C VAL A 53 5.86 -10.31 15.13
N VAL A 54 6.84 -10.37 16.03
CA VAL A 54 6.72 -10.93 17.37
C VAL A 54 7.27 -9.94 18.38
N VAL A 55 6.54 -9.76 19.47
CA VAL A 55 6.95 -8.91 20.58
C VAL A 55 7.07 -9.79 21.82
N GLU A 56 8.20 -9.67 22.52
CA GLU A 56 8.50 -10.39 23.75
C GLU A 56 8.77 -9.39 24.89
N PRO A 57 8.15 -9.55 26.07
CA PRO A 57 7.22 -10.62 26.45
C PRO A 57 5.83 -10.49 25.79
N ASP A 58 5.10 -11.61 25.65
CA ASP A 58 3.69 -11.65 25.25
C ASP A 58 2.81 -12.07 26.45
N PRO A 59 2.04 -11.16 27.07
CA PRO A 59 1.68 -9.83 26.58
C PRO A 59 2.76 -8.75 26.81
N PRO A 60 2.83 -7.73 25.93
CA PRO A 60 3.77 -6.62 26.10
C PRO A 60 3.58 -5.91 27.44
N ARG A 61 4.68 -5.41 28.02
CA ARG A 61 4.70 -4.77 29.34
C ARG A 61 5.18 -3.33 29.27
N VAL A 62 4.88 -2.56 30.30
CA VAL A 62 5.48 -1.23 30.50
C VAL A 62 6.98 -1.40 30.76
N GLY A 63 7.81 -0.56 30.13
CA GLY A 63 9.27 -0.68 30.10
C GLY A 63 9.77 -1.40 28.85
N LYS A 64 10.86 -2.15 29.00
CA LYS A 64 11.57 -2.83 27.90
C LYS A 64 10.79 -3.99 27.31
N ASN A 65 10.64 -3.96 25.99
CA ASN A 65 10.13 -5.05 25.15
C ASN A 65 11.09 -5.27 23.98
N HIS A 66 11.19 -6.51 23.53
CA HIS A 66 11.96 -6.90 22.37
C HIS A 66 11.02 -7.18 21.20
N ILE A 67 11.40 -6.77 20.01
CA ILE A 67 10.67 -7.06 18.77
C ILE A 67 11.55 -7.90 17.85
N THR A 68 10.95 -8.93 17.25
CA THR A 68 11.55 -9.70 16.17
C THR A 68 10.65 -9.62 14.94
N ILE A 69 11.22 -9.17 13.83
CA ILE A 69 10.55 -8.98 12.54
C ILE A 69 11.21 -9.90 11.53
N LEU A 70 10.46 -10.86 11.01
CA LEU A 70 10.89 -11.72 9.91
C LEU A 70 10.28 -11.18 8.61
N VAL A 71 11.13 -10.88 7.62
CA VAL A 71 10.72 -10.34 6.32
C VAL A 71 11.13 -11.31 5.22
N ARG A 72 10.16 -11.67 4.38
CA ARG A 72 10.34 -12.51 3.19
C ARG A 72 9.67 -11.89 1.99
N ASP A 73 10.02 -12.33 0.79
CA ASP A 73 9.32 -11.98 -0.45
C ASP A 73 8.10 -12.89 -0.69
N VAL A 74 7.37 -12.66 -1.79
CA VAL A 74 6.24 -13.51 -2.19
C VAL A 74 6.66 -14.91 -2.69
N GLN A 75 7.96 -15.14 -2.90
CA GLN A 75 8.59 -16.41 -3.27
C GLN A 75 9.21 -17.14 -2.06
N ASP A 76 8.92 -16.69 -0.84
CA ASP A 76 9.41 -17.21 0.44
C ASP A 76 10.95 -17.11 0.63
N GLN A 77 11.62 -16.22 -0.13
CA GLN A 77 13.03 -15.89 0.08
C GLN A 77 13.18 -14.81 1.16
N PRO A 78 14.19 -14.90 2.04
CA PRO A 78 14.46 -13.87 3.03
C PRO A 78 14.95 -12.58 2.36
N VAL A 79 14.37 -11.43 2.75
CA VAL A 79 14.81 -10.12 2.25
C VAL A 79 15.88 -9.56 3.17
N THR A 80 17.12 -9.51 2.67
CA THR A 80 18.28 -8.97 3.39
C THR A 80 18.52 -7.50 3.08
N GLY A 81 19.05 -6.73 4.04
CA GLY A 81 19.38 -5.32 3.86
C GLY A 81 18.16 -4.41 3.64
N ALA A 82 16.99 -4.79 4.13
CA ALA A 82 15.82 -3.91 4.15
C ALA A 82 15.96 -2.90 5.29
N GLU A 83 15.60 -1.64 5.02
CA GLU A 83 15.44 -0.64 6.07
C GLU A 83 14.10 -0.88 6.77
N ILE A 84 14.14 -1.22 8.06
CA ILE A 84 12.94 -1.48 8.85
C ILE A 84 12.79 -0.41 9.92
N ARG A 85 11.62 0.23 9.92
CA ARG A 85 11.24 1.21 10.94
C ARG A 85 10.02 0.71 11.69
N ALA A 86 10.20 0.35 12.95
CA ALA A 86 9.12 -0.04 13.85
C ALA A 86 8.87 1.04 14.91
N VAL A 87 7.66 1.57 14.99
CA VAL A 87 7.28 2.63 15.93
C VAL A 87 5.95 2.29 16.58
N ALA A 88 5.96 2.11 17.89
CA ALA A 88 4.75 2.05 18.68
C ALA A 88 4.29 3.47 19.03
N GLN A 89 3.01 3.78 18.85
CA GLN A 89 2.48 5.12 19.12
C GLN A 89 1.23 5.07 20.00
N MET A 90 1.20 5.90 21.04
CA MET A 90 -0.02 6.19 21.78
C MET A 90 -0.67 7.46 21.19
N PRO A 91 -1.91 7.38 20.69
CA PRO A 91 -2.60 8.54 20.13
C PRO A 91 -2.90 9.58 21.22
N ALA A 92 -3.00 10.85 20.81
CA ALA A 92 -3.36 11.94 21.72
C ALA A 92 -4.78 11.71 22.30
N MET A 93 -4.93 11.93 23.60
CA MET A 93 -6.23 11.81 24.29
C MET A 93 -6.43 12.97 25.25
N GLY A 94 -7.54 13.69 25.09
CA GLY A 94 -7.86 14.87 25.90
C GLY A 94 -6.79 15.95 25.77
N SER A 95 -6.12 16.26 26.89
CA SER A 95 -5.04 17.25 26.98
C SER A 95 -3.63 16.66 26.80
N MET A 96 -3.51 15.35 26.58
CA MET A 96 -2.22 14.67 26.44
C MET A 96 -1.78 14.56 24.98
N GLN A 97 -0.53 14.94 24.69
CA GLN A 97 0.06 14.78 23.35
C GLN A 97 0.32 13.32 23.00
N ALA A 98 0.39 13.00 21.72
CA ALA A 98 0.78 11.67 21.26
C ALA A 98 2.22 11.37 21.67
N MET A 99 2.47 10.12 22.05
CA MET A 99 3.82 9.65 22.41
C MET A 99 4.22 8.51 21.49
N THR A 100 5.50 8.41 21.19
CA THR A 100 6.06 7.38 20.32
C THR A 100 7.20 6.65 21.02
N ALA A 101 7.26 5.34 20.85
CA ALA A 101 8.36 4.49 21.21
C ALA A 101 8.88 3.82 19.94
N ALA A 102 9.97 4.37 19.40
CA ALA A 102 10.65 3.77 18.26
C ALA A 102 11.47 2.56 18.73
N ALA A 103 11.51 1.51 17.92
CA ALA A 103 12.40 0.38 18.12
C ALA A 103 13.68 0.60 17.31
N ASP A 104 14.83 0.40 17.95
CA ASP A 104 16.12 0.36 17.28
C ASP A 104 16.29 -1.04 16.68
N VAL A 105 15.97 -1.18 15.39
CA VAL A 105 15.91 -2.47 14.69
C VAL A 105 17.19 -2.70 13.88
N GLU A 106 17.86 -3.82 14.12
CA GLU A 106 19.06 -4.26 13.40
C GLU A 106 18.85 -5.64 12.75
N GLU A 107 19.49 -5.87 11.61
CA GLU A 107 19.48 -7.18 10.94
C GLU A 107 20.42 -8.15 11.68
N THR A 108 19.87 -9.24 12.20
CA THR A 108 20.63 -10.25 12.98
C THR A 108 20.94 -11.50 12.17
N ALA A 109 20.08 -11.84 11.21
CA ALA A 109 20.26 -12.92 10.26
C ALA A 109 19.51 -12.58 8.96
N PRO A 110 19.78 -13.26 7.83
CA PRO A 110 19.11 -12.97 6.57
C PRO A 110 17.57 -12.96 6.69
N GLY A 111 16.96 -11.79 6.48
CA GLY A 111 15.50 -11.62 6.61
C GLY A 111 14.96 -11.64 8.04
N ARG A 112 15.84 -11.55 9.06
CA ARG A 112 15.49 -11.48 10.48
C ARG A 112 16.08 -10.23 11.11
N TYR A 113 15.18 -9.40 11.61
CA TYR A 113 15.49 -8.12 12.21
C TYR A 113 15.03 -8.11 13.66
N GLN A 114 15.86 -7.62 14.57
CA GLN A 114 15.57 -7.59 15.99
C GLN A 114 15.83 -6.20 16.54
N GLY A 115 15.02 -5.80 17.51
CA GLY A 115 15.19 -4.50 18.16
C GLY A 115 14.58 -4.47 19.55
N GLU A 116 14.87 -3.38 20.25
CA GLU A 116 14.30 -3.08 21.57
C GLU A 116 13.52 -1.78 21.52
N PHE A 117 12.42 -1.72 22.29
CA PHE A 117 11.64 -0.50 22.47
C PHE A 117 11.06 -0.43 23.88
N GLU A 118 10.86 0.79 24.38
CA GLU A 118 10.35 1.02 25.72
C GLU A 118 8.95 1.65 25.69
N LEU A 119 7.97 0.94 26.26
CA LEU A 119 6.61 1.45 26.41
C LEU A 119 6.51 2.22 27.73
N SER A 120 6.28 3.53 27.68
CA SER A 120 6.33 4.38 28.87
C SER A 120 5.16 4.19 29.84
N MET A 121 4.02 3.69 29.36
CA MET A 121 2.79 3.54 30.14
C MET A 121 1.94 2.36 29.67
N SER A 122 1.02 1.92 30.53
CA SER A 122 0.02 0.94 30.14
C SER A 122 -1.04 1.56 29.22
N GLY A 123 -1.53 0.79 28.26
CA GLY A 123 -2.58 1.21 27.33
C GLY A 123 -2.44 0.61 25.94
N ALA A 124 -3.19 1.19 25.00
CA ALA A 124 -3.10 0.87 23.58
C ALA A 124 -1.92 1.60 22.95
N TRP A 125 -1.08 0.83 22.27
CA TRP A 125 0.10 1.28 21.55
C TRP A 125 0.11 0.63 20.17
N PRO A 126 -0.73 1.07 19.21
CA PRO A 126 -0.61 0.63 17.82
C PRO A 126 0.84 0.65 17.35
N LEU A 127 1.29 -0.47 16.79
CA LEU A 127 2.66 -0.69 16.30
C LEU A 127 2.66 -0.56 14.79
N ALA A 128 3.26 0.50 14.27
CA ALA A 128 3.53 0.67 12.86
C ALA A 128 4.89 0.05 12.51
N VAL A 129 4.94 -0.77 11.46
CA VAL A 129 6.14 -1.36 10.90
C VAL A 129 6.20 -1.00 9.43
N ASP A 130 7.17 -0.18 9.05
CA ASP A 130 7.51 0.14 7.66
C ASP A 130 8.74 -0.67 7.25
N VAL A 131 8.65 -1.30 6.09
CA VAL A 131 9.72 -2.09 5.48
C VAL A 131 10.01 -1.49 4.11
N HIS A 132 11.23 -1.03 3.91
CA HIS A 132 11.70 -0.48 2.66
C HIS A 132 12.86 -1.29 2.08
N SER A 133 12.81 -1.62 0.80
CA SER A 133 13.99 -2.05 0.05
C SER A 133 13.97 -1.53 -1.39
N GLU A 134 15.15 -1.28 -1.96
CA GLU A 134 15.28 -0.77 -3.33
C GLU A 134 14.63 -1.71 -4.36
N ALA A 135 14.68 -3.02 -4.12
CA ALA A 135 14.19 -4.04 -5.06
C ALA A 135 12.66 -4.24 -5.02
N LEU A 136 12.03 -4.14 -3.85
CA LEU A 136 10.63 -4.55 -3.64
C LEU A 136 9.71 -3.40 -3.19
N GLY A 137 10.26 -2.21 -2.91
CA GLY A 137 9.51 -0.99 -2.61
C GLY A 137 9.25 -0.77 -1.12
N HIS A 138 8.02 -0.37 -0.78
CA HIS A 138 7.58 -0.10 0.59
C HIS A 138 6.45 -1.08 0.99
N GLY A 139 6.53 -1.57 2.22
CA GLY A 139 5.50 -2.39 2.85
C GLY A 139 5.19 -1.84 4.23
N ASP A 140 4.00 -1.26 4.39
CA ASP A 140 3.51 -0.72 5.65
C ASP A 140 2.58 -1.74 6.31
N LEU A 141 2.78 -1.97 7.61
CA LEU A 141 1.88 -2.74 8.45
C LEU A 141 1.57 -1.95 9.72
N THR A 142 0.33 -2.03 10.18
CA THR A 142 -0.07 -1.52 11.49
C THR A 142 -0.72 -2.64 12.26
N PHE A 143 -0.19 -2.89 13.45
CA PHE A 143 -0.70 -3.88 14.38
C PHE A 143 -1.36 -3.20 15.56
N ASP A 144 -2.55 -3.67 15.93
CA ASP A 144 -3.16 -3.34 17.20
C ASP A 144 -2.39 -4.05 18.31
N MET A 145 -1.57 -3.28 19.02
CA MET A 145 -0.83 -3.73 20.21
C MET A 145 -1.29 -2.95 21.45
N ALA A 146 -1.30 -3.62 22.60
CA ALA A 146 -1.62 -3.01 23.89
C ALA A 146 -0.86 -3.73 25.00
N THR A 147 -0.42 -2.99 26.02
CA THR A 147 0.24 -3.60 27.18
C THR A 147 -0.75 -4.50 27.92
N GLY A 148 -0.35 -5.72 28.28
CA GLY A 148 -1.19 -6.68 28.99
C GLY A 148 -2.21 -7.42 28.11
N ARG A 149 -2.30 -7.12 26.81
CA ARG A 149 -3.09 -7.91 25.85
C ARG A 149 -2.20 -8.89 25.12
N LYS A 150 -2.58 -10.16 25.13
CA LYS A 150 -1.86 -11.21 24.41
C LYS A 150 -2.05 -11.06 22.90
N GLY A 151 -0.96 -11.15 22.15
CA GLY A 151 -0.94 -11.17 20.70
C GLY A 151 -1.05 -9.80 20.01
N LEU A 152 -0.65 -9.79 18.74
CA LEU A 152 -0.73 -8.64 17.83
C LEU A 152 -1.86 -8.87 16.83
N GLY A 153 -2.87 -8.00 16.82
CA GLY A 153 -3.90 -8.02 15.79
C GLY A 153 -3.45 -7.21 14.59
N LEU A 154 -3.58 -7.72 13.36
CA LEU A 154 -3.34 -6.90 12.17
C LEU A 154 -4.50 -5.90 12.01
N ALA A 155 -4.20 -4.60 11.99
CA ALA A 155 -5.18 -3.55 11.73
C ALA A 155 -5.22 -3.20 10.23
N THR A 156 -4.06 -2.90 9.66
CA THR A 156 -3.90 -2.54 8.24
C THR A 156 -2.57 -3.05 7.70
N ALA A 157 -2.53 -3.42 6.43
CA ALA A 157 -1.30 -3.76 5.71
C ALA A 157 -1.37 -3.23 4.27
N THR A 158 -0.22 -2.93 3.68
CA THR A 158 -0.13 -2.62 2.25
C THR A 158 -0.69 -3.78 1.44
N PRO A 159 -1.69 -3.58 0.57
CA PRO A 159 -2.26 -4.70 -0.16
C PRO A 159 -1.27 -5.34 -1.14
N GLY A 160 -1.25 -6.67 -1.22
CA GLY A 160 -0.29 -7.44 -2.01
C GLY A 160 -0.54 -7.53 -3.51
N ASP A 161 -1.64 -6.96 -4.03
CA ASP A 161 -2.03 -7.06 -5.44
C ASP A 161 -2.17 -5.67 -6.07
N VAL A 162 -1.05 -4.95 -6.15
CA VAL A 162 -0.96 -3.61 -6.74
C VAL A 162 -1.11 -3.72 -8.26
N SER A 163 -2.11 -3.03 -8.81
CA SER A 163 -2.33 -2.89 -10.26
C SER A 163 -1.39 -1.86 -10.87
N HIS A 164 -1.32 -0.68 -10.26
CA HIS A 164 -0.48 0.43 -10.68
C HIS A 164 -0.30 1.42 -9.54
N TYR A 165 0.74 2.23 -9.59
CA TYR A 165 0.97 3.34 -8.66
C TYR A 165 0.46 4.64 -9.27
N THR A 166 -0.19 5.48 -8.48
CA THR A 166 -0.72 6.78 -8.93
C THR A 166 -0.41 7.92 -7.96
N CYS A 167 -0.38 9.14 -8.47
CA CYS A 167 -0.22 10.33 -7.63
C CYS A 167 -1.59 10.81 -7.15
N SER A 168 -1.76 10.99 -5.85
CA SER A 168 -3.01 11.49 -5.24
C SER A 168 -3.44 12.86 -5.75
N MET A 169 -2.50 13.73 -6.10
CA MET A 169 -2.78 15.04 -6.73
C MET A 169 -2.89 14.98 -8.25
N HIS A 170 -2.26 13.99 -8.90
CA HIS A 170 -2.24 13.85 -10.35
C HIS A 170 -2.63 12.42 -10.76
N PRO A 171 -3.93 12.04 -10.66
CA PRO A 171 -4.37 10.66 -10.89
C PRO A 171 -4.12 10.14 -12.31
N SER A 172 -3.88 11.04 -13.27
CA SER A 172 -3.50 10.69 -14.64
C SER A 172 -2.08 10.10 -14.74
N VAL A 173 -1.22 10.34 -13.74
CA VAL A 173 0.12 9.72 -13.67
C VAL A 173 -0.04 8.31 -13.13
N LYS A 174 0.28 7.32 -13.96
CA LYS A 174 0.27 5.89 -13.60
C LYS A 174 1.64 5.28 -13.88
N SER A 175 2.15 4.51 -12.93
CA SER A 175 3.42 3.79 -13.05
C SER A 175 3.22 2.32 -12.68
N ALA A 176 3.99 1.43 -13.32
CA ALA A 176 4.05 0.03 -12.93
C ALA A 176 4.94 -0.18 -11.68
N ALA A 177 5.89 0.73 -11.44
CA ALA A 177 6.83 0.65 -10.33
C ALA A 177 6.59 1.78 -9.31
N PRO A 178 6.98 1.58 -8.03
CA PRO A 178 7.10 2.66 -7.06
C PRO A 178 8.00 3.77 -7.58
N GLY A 179 7.77 4.99 -7.13
CA GLY A 179 8.60 6.13 -7.49
C GLY A 179 7.93 7.45 -7.19
N THR A 180 8.43 8.50 -7.81
CA THR A 180 8.01 9.87 -7.56
C THR A 180 7.24 10.42 -8.76
N CYS A 181 6.17 11.18 -8.49
CA CYS A 181 5.39 11.86 -9.52
C CYS A 181 6.25 12.92 -10.24
N PRO A 182 6.34 12.90 -11.60
CA PRO A 182 7.14 13.87 -12.35
C PRO A 182 6.58 15.30 -12.33
N ILE A 183 5.33 15.48 -11.88
CA ILE A 183 4.65 16.77 -11.84
C ILE A 183 4.85 17.48 -10.49
N CYS A 184 4.70 16.76 -9.38
CA CYS A 184 4.74 17.35 -8.03
C CYS A 184 5.83 16.79 -7.11
N ALA A 185 6.67 15.89 -7.60
CA ALA A 185 7.74 15.27 -6.83
C ALA A 185 7.27 14.55 -5.53
N MET A 186 5.98 14.23 -5.40
CA MET A 186 5.47 13.40 -4.30
C MET A 186 5.53 11.90 -4.64
N ASN A 187 5.64 11.05 -3.63
CA ASN A 187 5.66 9.60 -3.80
C ASN A 187 4.33 9.08 -4.37
N LEU A 188 4.41 8.14 -5.31
CA LEU A 188 3.25 7.47 -5.88
C LEU A 188 2.69 6.46 -4.88
N VAL A 189 1.36 6.39 -4.81
CA VAL A 189 0.61 5.51 -3.91
C VAL A 189 0.12 4.29 -4.71
N PRO A 190 0.21 3.06 -4.18
CA PRO A 190 -0.27 1.87 -4.86
C PRO A 190 -1.81 1.86 -4.97
N VAL A 191 -2.32 1.45 -6.14
CA VAL A 191 -3.73 1.16 -6.40
C VAL A 191 -3.86 -0.34 -6.68
N THR A 192 -4.76 -1.01 -5.99
CA THR A 192 -4.92 -2.47 -6.06
C THR A 192 -5.78 -2.93 -7.22
N LYS A 193 -5.64 -4.20 -7.63
CA LYS A 193 -6.53 -4.80 -8.65
C LYS A 193 -7.99 -4.88 -8.18
N GLN A 194 -8.23 -5.08 -6.88
CA GLN A 194 -9.58 -5.09 -6.31
C GLN A 194 -10.27 -3.72 -6.42
N GLU A 195 -9.55 -2.63 -6.14
CA GLU A 195 -10.07 -1.27 -6.28
C GLU A 195 -10.37 -0.90 -7.74
N VAL A 196 -9.60 -1.43 -8.70
CA VAL A 196 -9.82 -1.20 -10.13
C VAL A 196 -11.05 -1.98 -10.65
N GLN A 197 -11.28 -3.20 -10.15
CA GLN A 197 -12.38 -4.05 -10.60
C GLN A 197 -13.75 -3.63 -10.08
N SER A 198 -13.82 -2.99 -8.91
CA SER A 198 -15.10 -2.70 -8.27
C SER A 198 -15.88 -1.58 -8.94
N GLY A 199 -15.21 -0.68 -9.69
CA GLY A 199 -15.81 0.54 -10.27
C GLY A 199 -16.55 1.42 -9.24
N SER A 200 -16.39 1.12 -7.96
CA SER A 200 -17.16 1.66 -6.85
C SER A 200 -16.20 2.03 -5.74
N ILE A 201 -16.33 3.27 -5.28
CA ILE A 201 -15.52 3.83 -4.22
C ILE A 201 -16.36 3.82 -2.96
N LEU A 202 -15.88 3.15 -1.92
CA LEU A 202 -16.57 3.11 -0.63
C LEU A 202 -16.17 4.35 0.19
N VAL A 203 -17.16 5.19 0.48
CA VAL A 203 -16.98 6.37 1.35
C VAL A 203 -17.80 6.15 2.63
N ASP A 204 -17.15 6.25 3.78
CA ASP A 204 -17.79 6.04 5.07
C ASP A 204 -18.91 7.06 5.34
N ALA A 205 -19.89 6.66 6.16
CA ALA A 205 -21.08 7.48 6.42
C ALA A 205 -20.75 8.84 7.05
N ARG A 206 -19.76 8.90 7.94
CA ARG A 206 -19.35 10.14 8.62
C ARG A 206 -18.73 11.12 7.62
N ARG A 207 -17.84 10.64 6.75
CA ARG A 207 -17.22 11.45 5.70
C ARG A 207 -18.23 11.94 4.68
N ARG A 208 -19.19 11.11 4.25
CA ARG A 208 -20.30 11.54 3.37
C ARG A 208 -21.12 12.68 3.98
N GLN A 209 -21.35 12.65 5.29
CA GLN A 209 -22.06 13.70 6.00
C GLN A 209 -21.23 14.99 6.12
N LEU A 210 -19.94 14.88 6.49
CA LEU A 210 -19.06 16.03 6.67
C LEU A 210 -18.84 16.83 5.37
N ILE A 211 -18.73 16.14 4.24
CA ILE A 211 -18.56 16.79 2.92
C ILE A 211 -19.88 17.26 2.31
N GLY A 212 -21.03 16.92 2.91
CA GLY A 212 -22.35 17.36 2.46
C GLY A 212 -22.77 16.79 1.10
N VAL A 213 -22.60 15.49 0.86
CA VAL A 213 -23.00 14.86 -0.41
C VAL A 213 -24.51 15.02 -0.65
N THR A 214 -24.88 15.67 -1.75
CA THR A 214 -26.27 15.72 -2.24
C THR A 214 -26.45 14.77 -3.42
N THR A 215 -27.60 14.10 -3.48
CA THR A 215 -27.93 13.19 -4.59
C THR A 215 -29.30 13.55 -5.15
N GLY A 216 -29.50 13.27 -6.43
CA GLY A 216 -30.76 13.45 -7.12
C GLY A 216 -31.06 12.23 -7.99
N VAL A 217 -32.34 11.89 -8.12
CA VAL A 217 -32.78 10.82 -9.03
C VAL A 217 -32.62 11.31 -10.47
N VAL A 218 -32.14 10.43 -11.35
CA VAL A 218 -31.95 10.76 -12.78
C VAL A 218 -33.31 10.72 -13.48
N GLU A 219 -33.68 11.82 -14.13
CA GLU A 219 -34.94 11.95 -14.87
C GLU A 219 -34.68 12.42 -16.32
N ARG A 220 -35.43 11.89 -17.29
CA ARG A 220 -35.44 12.40 -18.67
C ARG A 220 -36.46 13.53 -18.78
N LYS A 221 -36.03 14.71 -19.23
CA LYS A 221 -36.90 15.88 -19.48
C LYS A 221 -36.52 16.57 -20.79
N HIS A 222 -37.49 17.23 -21.41
CA HIS A 222 -37.22 18.13 -22.53
C HIS A 222 -36.62 19.43 -21.99
N LEU A 223 -35.43 19.79 -22.47
CA LEU A 223 -34.73 21.00 -22.07
C LEU A 223 -35.18 22.16 -22.99
N THR A 224 -35.91 23.13 -22.43
CA THR A 224 -36.30 24.35 -23.16
C THR A 224 -35.48 25.52 -22.64
N GLN A 225 -34.70 26.15 -23.52
CA GLN A 225 -33.98 27.38 -23.20
C GLN A 225 -34.72 28.58 -23.80
N THR A 226 -35.13 29.52 -22.95
CA THR A 226 -35.71 30.78 -23.41
C THR A 226 -34.60 31.73 -23.81
N ILE A 227 -34.44 31.99 -25.11
CA ILE A 227 -33.53 33.01 -25.62
C ILE A 227 -34.29 34.34 -25.69
N ARG A 228 -33.73 35.39 -25.06
CA ARG A 228 -34.24 36.76 -25.18
C ARG A 228 -33.38 37.50 -26.18
N ALA A 229 -33.90 37.73 -27.38
CA ALA A 229 -33.25 38.51 -28.41
C ALA A 229 -33.88 39.91 -28.48
N ALA A 230 -33.05 40.95 -28.47
CA ALA A 230 -33.49 42.31 -28.79
C ALA A 230 -33.43 42.51 -30.31
N GLY A 231 -34.45 43.13 -30.88
CA GLY A 231 -34.52 43.47 -32.30
C GLY A 231 -34.94 44.91 -32.52
N GLN A 232 -34.57 45.49 -33.66
CA GLN A 232 -35.03 46.81 -34.10
C GLN A 232 -35.98 46.65 -35.29
N VAL A 233 -36.98 47.52 -35.39
CA VAL A 233 -37.88 47.57 -36.55
C VAL A 233 -37.22 48.45 -37.60
N THR A 234 -36.89 47.85 -38.74
CA THR A 234 -36.25 48.49 -39.90
C THR A 234 -37.20 48.49 -41.09
N PHE A 235 -36.94 49.37 -42.05
CA PHE A 235 -37.64 49.37 -43.34
C PHE A 235 -37.43 48.05 -44.07
N ASP A 236 -38.41 47.71 -44.90
CA ASP A 236 -38.34 46.55 -45.79
C ASP A 236 -37.44 46.88 -46.99
N GLU A 237 -36.21 46.38 -46.96
CA GLU A 237 -35.21 46.61 -48.01
C GLU A 237 -35.66 46.13 -49.39
N THR A 238 -36.62 45.19 -49.46
CA THR A 238 -37.16 44.71 -50.76
C THR A 238 -38.09 45.71 -51.43
N ARG A 239 -38.59 46.70 -50.68
CA ARG A 239 -39.46 47.77 -51.17
C ARG A 239 -38.75 49.13 -51.29
N LEU A 240 -37.46 49.17 -50.95
CA LEU A 240 -36.61 50.32 -51.18
C LEU A 240 -36.13 50.30 -52.63
N THR A 241 -36.49 51.33 -53.39
CA THR A 241 -35.99 51.54 -54.75
C THR A 241 -35.18 52.81 -54.77
N ASP A 242 -33.92 52.70 -55.20
CA ASP A 242 -33.09 53.85 -55.50
C ASP A 242 -33.23 54.19 -56.98
N ILE A 243 -33.71 55.40 -57.27
CA ILE A 243 -33.95 55.86 -58.64
C ILE A 243 -32.76 56.71 -59.05
N SER A 244 -31.82 56.11 -59.77
CA SER A 244 -30.71 56.81 -60.40
C SER A 244 -31.03 57.16 -61.86
N LEU A 245 -30.71 58.39 -62.26
CA LEU A 245 -30.84 58.83 -63.64
C LEU A 245 -29.75 58.18 -64.50
N LYS A 246 -30.08 57.84 -65.74
CA LYS A 246 -29.13 57.21 -66.69
C LYS A 246 -28.24 58.20 -67.43
N PHE A 247 -28.46 59.50 -67.26
CA PHE A 247 -27.79 60.59 -67.98
C PHE A 247 -27.87 61.88 -67.16
N ASP A 248 -26.96 62.82 -67.44
CA ASP A 248 -26.87 64.10 -66.75
C ASP A 248 -27.91 65.11 -67.26
N GLY A 249 -28.47 65.92 -66.34
CA GLY A 249 -29.47 66.94 -66.63
C GLY A 249 -29.81 67.82 -65.44
N TRP A 250 -30.69 68.80 -65.65
CA TRP A 250 -31.15 69.74 -64.62
C TRP A 250 -32.60 69.44 -64.24
N ILE A 251 -32.91 69.41 -62.94
CA ILE A 251 -34.28 69.14 -62.43
C ILE A 251 -35.13 70.40 -62.62
N GLY A 252 -36.22 70.28 -63.39
CA GLY A 252 -37.18 71.37 -63.62
C GLY A 252 -38.28 71.44 -62.56
N GLU A 253 -38.98 70.33 -62.32
CA GLU A 253 -40.07 70.22 -61.34
C GLU A 253 -39.92 68.89 -60.59
N LEU A 254 -39.99 68.93 -59.25
CA LEU A 254 -39.86 67.77 -58.37
C LEU A 254 -41.19 67.51 -57.65
N LYS A 255 -41.73 66.31 -57.83
CA LYS A 255 -42.90 65.83 -57.07
C LYS A 255 -42.47 64.65 -56.22
N ALA A 256 -42.36 64.92 -54.93
CA ALA A 256 -42.11 63.93 -53.90
C ALA A 256 -43.06 64.29 -52.76
N ASP A 257 -44.03 63.41 -52.52
CA ASP A 257 -45.01 63.52 -51.43
C ASP A 257 -44.69 62.45 -50.38
#